data_AF-A0A7Z8NS61-F1
#
_entry.id   AF-A0A7Z8NS61-F1
#
_cell.length_a   1.000
_cell.length_b   1.000
_cell.length_c   1.000
_cell.angle_alpha   90.00
_cell.angle_beta   90.00
_cell.angle_gamma   90.00
#
_symmetry.space_group_name_H-M   'P 1'
#
loop_
_entity.id
_entity.type
_entity.pdbx_description
1 polymer ?
#
loop_
_entity_poly.entity_id
_entity_poly.type
_entity_poly.pdbx_seq_one_letter_code
_entity_poly.pdbx_strand_id
1 'polypeptide(L)'
;MTTRRTTRRTRTALALPLALGAALTLGACSQAEDIASQAQSVADSASEAAGNLRDLADSARERVESARATVDDVTARLQDLDAGAREATQGALDQASTAMDDATAALDEAQTDGSAAAQEHLDSAQAALDSARGALDSASTQVDATTADALDRLAQQVEELSQQVRQAEQG
;
A
#
# COMPACT_ATOMS: atom_id res chain seq x y z
N MET A 1 25.62 56.43 17.71
CA MET A 1 24.17 56.18 17.72
C MET A 1 23.96 54.70 17.45
N THR A 2 23.65 53.85 18.44
CA THR A 2 22.28 53.56 18.95
C THR A 2 21.38 52.97 17.84
N THR A 3 20.75 51.78 17.93
CA THR A 3 20.69 50.70 18.95
C THR A 3 20.15 49.43 18.22
N ARG A 4 19.95 48.21 18.78
CA ARG A 4 19.84 47.67 20.15
C ARG A 4 20.26 46.18 20.14
N ARG A 5 20.23 45.48 21.29
CA ARG A 5 20.26 44.00 21.37
C ARG A 5 18.84 43.43 21.24
N THR A 6 18.67 42.28 20.59
CA THR A 6 17.42 41.49 20.64
C THR A 6 17.62 40.24 21.48
N THR A 7 16.67 39.97 22.36
CA THR A 7 16.83 39.10 23.53
C THR A 7 16.66 37.61 23.20
N ARG A 8 17.46 36.73 23.83
CA ARG A 8 17.20 35.29 23.86
C ARG A 8 15.77 35.04 24.38
N ARG A 9 14.94 34.36 23.59
CA ARG A 9 13.74 33.68 24.12
C ARG A 9 14.12 32.23 24.45
N THR A 10 14.28 31.96 25.74
CA THR A 10 14.25 30.62 26.32
C THR A 10 12.95 29.93 25.92
N ARG A 11 13.02 28.94 25.03
CA ARG A 11 11.95 27.96 24.87
C ARG A 11 12.06 26.96 26.02
N THR A 12 11.28 27.19 27.07
CA THR A 12 11.09 26.20 28.14
C THR A 12 10.49 24.93 27.53
N ALA A 13 11.24 23.83 27.57
CA ALA A 13 10.73 22.51 27.25
C ALA A 13 9.65 22.14 28.27
N LEU A 14 8.41 22.06 27.82
CA LEU A 14 7.28 21.61 28.63
C LEU A 14 7.28 20.07 28.58
N ALA A 15 8.15 19.46 29.38
CA ALA A 15 8.08 18.04 29.66
C ALA A 15 6.81 17.78 30.49
N LEU A 16 5.79 17.16 29.89
CA LEU A 16 4.68 16.60 30.66
C LEU A 16 5.17 15.37 31.43
N PRO A 17 5.10 15.35 32.77
CA PRO A 17 5.33 14.12 33.51
C PRO A 17 4.08 13.22 33.37
N LEU A 18 4.27 12.01 32.82
CA LEU A 18 3.31 10.91 32.95
C LEU A 18 3.26 10.44 34.41
N ALA A 19 2.54 11.19 35.23
CA ALA A 19 2.28 10.84 36.62
C ALA A 19 1.10 9.87 36.69
N LEU A 20 1.37 8.56 36.67
CA LEU A 20 0.42 7.53 37.13
C LEU A 20 0.21 7.67 38.64
N GLY A 21 -0.57 8.68 39.03
CA GLY A 21 -0.98 8.93 40.42
C GLY A 21 -2.36 8.33 40.70
N ALA A 22 -2.42 7.03 40.98
CA ALA A 22 -3.66 6.33 41.30
C ALA A 22 -4.20 6.71 42.70
N ALA A 23 -4.84 7.87 42.81
CA ALA A 23 -5.66 8.27 43.94
C ALA A 23 -7.14 7.89 43.66
N LEU A 24 -7.46 6.60 43.81
CA LEU A 24 -8.81 6.07 43.61
C LEU A 24 -9.78 6.58 44.70
N THR A 25 -10.49 7.66 44.40
CA THR A 25 -11.67 8.07 45.16
C THR A 25 -12.86 7.20 44.75
N LEU A 26 -13.57 6.65 45.74
CA LEU A 26 -14.57 5.57 45.59
C LEU A 26 -15.92 6.03 44.98
N GLY A 27 -15.90 6.69 43.82
CA GLY A 27 -17.09 7.32 43.22
C GLY A 27 -17.37 7.04 41.73
N ALA A 28 -16.52 6.29 41.02
CA ALA A 28 -16.55 6.21 39.55
C ALA A 28 -16.46 4.79 38.95
N CYS A 29 -16.95 3.76 39.65
CA CYS A 29 -16.84 2.37 39.16
C CYS A 29 -17.50 2.16 37.78
N SER A 30 -18.71 2.69 37.56
CA SER A 30 -19.41 2.56 36.27
C SER A 30 -18.62 3.19 35.10
N GLN A 31 -18.00 4.35 35.32
CA GLN A 31 -17.16 5.00 34.30
C GLN A 31 -15.89 4.20 33.96
N ALA A 32 -15.36 3.42 34.91
CA ALA A 32 -14.25 2.52 34.63
C ALA A 32 -14.69 1.30 33.79
N GLU A 33 -15.89 0.77 34.06
CA GLU A 33 -16.51 -0.31 33.28
C GLU A 33 -16.84 0.14 31.84
N ASP A 34 -17.36 1.36 31.67
CA ASP A 34 -17.62 1.98 30.36
C ASP A 34 -16.33 2.18 29.54
N ILE A 35 -15.25 2.65 30.18
CA ILE A 35 -13.95 2.85 29.51
C ILE A 35 -13.31 1.50 29.15
N ALA A 36 -13.37 0.51 30.04
CA ALA A 36 -12.86 -0.84 29.75
C ALA A 36 -13.61 -1.48 28.57
N SER A 37 -14.93 -1.33 28.51
CA SER A 37 -15.76 -1.84 27.41
C SER A 37 -15.43 -1.16 26.08
N GLN A 38 -15.27 0.17 26.06
CA GLN A 38 -14.84 0.91 24.86
C GLN A 38 -13.44 0.53 24.40
N ALA A 39 -12.49 0.37 25.34
CA ALA A 39 -11.13 -0.06 25.03
C ALA A 39 -11.09 -1.48 24.44
N GLN A 40 -11.93 -2.39 24.96
CA GLN A 40 -12.09 -3.74 24.41
C GLN A 40 -12.65 -3.69 22.98
N SER A 41 -13.73 -2.95 22.73
CA SER A 41 -14.30 -2.83 21.37
C SER A 41 -13.32 -2.23 20.36
N VAL A 42 -12.50 -1.25 20.76
CA VAL A 42 -11.44 -0.70 19.89
C VAL A 42 -10.34 -1.74 19.62
N ALA A 43 -9.96 -2.54 20.62
CA ALA A 43 -8.98 -3.60 20.47
C ALA A 43 -9.49 -4.75 19.58
N ASP A 44 -10.77 -5.10 19.70
CA ASP A 44 -11.43 -6.10 18.85
C ASP A 44 -11.45 -5.61 17.39
N SER A 45 -11.94 -4.40 17.12
CA SER A 45 -11.96 -3.83 15.77
C SER A 45 -10.56 -3.65 15.16
N ALA A 46 -9.56 -3.26 15.94
CA ALA A 46 -8.17 -3.18 15.47
C ALA A 46 -7.60 -4.58 15.12
N SER A 47 -8.01 -5.62 15.86
CA SER A 47 -7.62 -7.00 15.57
C SER A 47 -8.30 -7.54 14.31
N GLU A 48 -9.57 -7.19 14.08
CA GLU A 48 -10.30 -7.51 12.85
C GLU A 48 -9.68 -6.81 11.63
N ALA A 49 -9.36 -5.52 11.72
CA ALA A 49 -8.70 -4.77 10.66
C ALA A 49 -7.32 -5.37 10.31
N ALA A 50 -6.50 -5.68 11.30
CA ALA A 50 -5.20 -6.34 11.10
C ALA A 50 -5.33 -7.75 10.50
N GLY A 51 -6.39 -8.49 10.83
CA GLY A 51 -6.73 -9.76 10.19
C GLY A 51 -7.05 -9.58 8.70
N ASN A 52 -7.96 -8.67 8.38
CA ASN A 52 -8.37 -8.36 7.00
C ASN A 52 -7.17 -7.91 6.14
N LEU A 53 -6.30 -7.03 6.67
CA LEU A 53 -5.06 -6.61 6.00
C LEU A 53 -4.10 -7.79 5.71
N ARG A 54 -4.10 -8.83 6.55
CA ARG A 54 -3.31 -10.03 6.29
C ARG A 54 -3.89 -10.91 5.20
N ASP A 55 -5.17 -11.21 5.27
CA ASP A 55 -5.83 -11.99 4.22
C ASP A 55 -5.71 -11.29 2.85
N LEU A 56 -5.71 -9.96 2.86
CA LEU A 56 -5.50 -9.10 1.69
C LEU A 56 -4.07 -9.17 1.13
N ALA A 57 -3.04 -9.05 1.99
CA ALA A 57 -1.64 -9.16 1.59
C ALA A 57 -1.28 -10.56 1.08
N ASP A 58 -1.80 -11.61 1.72
CA ASP A 58 -1.61 -12.98 1.25
C ASP A 58 -2.32 -13.22 -0.09
N SER A 59 -3.56 -12.72 -0.26
CA SER A 59 -4.26 -12.74 -1.55
C SER A 59 -3.55 -11.93 -2.64
N ALA A 60 -2.87 -10.84 -2.29
CA ALA A 60 -2.09 -10.03 -3.22
C ALA A 60 -0.86 -10.80 -3.72
N ARG A 61 -0.14 -11.49 -2.83
CA ARG A 61 1.02 -12.34 -3.18
C ARG A 61 0.63 -13.44 -4.17
N GLU A 62 -0.47 -14.17 -3.91
CA GLU A 62 -0.98 -15.20 -4.84
C GLU A 62 -1.28 -14.63 -6.24
N ARG A 63 -1.83 -13.41 -6.32
CA ARG A 63 -2.08 -12.72 -7.58
C ARG A 63 -0.80 -12.31 -8.29
N VAL A 64 0.20 -11.80 -7.56
CA VAL A 64 1.51 -11.45 -8.14
C VAL A 64 2.23 -12.70 -8.66
N GLU A 65 2.11 -13.85 -8.02
CA GLU A 65 2.64 -15.12 -8.54
C GLU A 65 1.95 -15.54 -9.85
N SER A 66 0.61 -15.47 -9.93
CA SER A 66 -0.15 -15.72 -11.17
C SER A 66 0.22 -14.72 -12.29
N ALA A 67 0.36 -13.44 -11.94
CA ALA A 67 0.72 -12.40 -12.88
C ALA A 67 2.15 -12.56 -13.40
N ARG A 68 3.11 -12.95 -12.55
CA ARG A 68 4.49 -13.30 -12.97
C ARG A 68 4.51 -14.48 -13.94
N ALA A 69 3.69 -15.52 -13.72
CA ALA A 69 3.55 -16.60 -14.68
C ALA A 69 3.00 -16.14 -16.04
N THR A 70 2.13 -15.11 -16.04
CA THR A 70 1.65 -14.44 -17.26
C THR A 70 2.76 -13.61 -17.93
N VAL A 71 3.57 -12.89 -17.15
CA VAL A 71 4.75 -12.14 -17.63
C VAL A 71 5.75 -13.07 -18.32
N ASP A 72 6.04 -14.24 -17.73
CA ASP A 72 6.95 -15.24 -18.32
C ASP A 72 6.43 -15.80 -19.66
N ASP A 73 5.13 -16.11 -19.74
CA ASP A 73 4.46 -16.57 -20.97
C ASP A 73 4.47 -15.52 -22.08
N VAL A 74 4.21 -14.24 -21.77
CA VAL A 74 4.35 -13.14 -22.74
C VAL A 74 5.81 -12.96 -23.14
N THR A 75 6.75 -12.97 -22.18
CA THR A 75 8.19 -12.81 -22.44
C THR A 75 8.72 -13.86 -23.42
N ALA A 76 8.26 -15.10 -23.30
CA ALA A 76 8.62 -16.18 -24.22
C ALA A 76 8.13 -15.95 -25.67
N ARG A 77 7.05 -15.18 -25.87
CA ARG A 77 6.46 -14.85 -27.18
C ARG A 77 7.10 -13.64 -27.85
N LEU A 78 7.78 -12.77 -27.09
CA LEU A 78 8.42 -11.55 -27.61
C LEU A 78 9.47 -11.78 -28.71
N GLN A 79 9.97 -13.01 -28.85
CA GLN A 79 10.98 -13.38 -29.85
C GLN A 79 10.52 -13.20 -31.30
N ASP A 80 9.20 -13.26 -31.56
CA ASP A 80 8.61 -13.18 -32.90
C ASP A 80 8.09 -11.77 -33.27
N LEU A 81 8.18 -10.81 -32.34
CA LEU A 81 7.79 -9.41 -32.56
C LEU A 81 8.89 -8.59 -33.26
N ASP A 82 8.51 -7.49 -33.89
CA ASP A 82 9.48 -6.48 -34.33
C ASP A 82 10.14 -5.78 -33.12
N ALA A 83 11.27 -5.11 -33.36
CA ALA A 83 12.07 -4.51 -32.30
C ALA A 83 11.33 -3.43 -31.49
N GLY A 84 10.43 -2.65 -32.11
CA GLY A 84 9.68 -1.60 -31.43
C GLY A 84 8.55 -2.16 -30.59
N ALA A 85 7.73 -3.06 -31.15
CA ALA A 85 6.69 -3.77 -30.41
C ALA A 85 7.27 -4.58 -29.25
N ARG A 86 8.43 -5.22 -29.45
CA ARG A 86 9.17 -5.94 -28.41
C ARG A 86 9.65 -5.01 -27.29
N GLU A 87 10.29 -3.89 -27.61
CA GLU A 87 10.81 -2.95 -26.61
C GLU A 87 9.67 -2.33 -25.79
N ALA A 88 8.57 -1.92 -26.45
CA ALA A 88 7.38 -1.40 -25.79
C ALA A 88 6.73 -2.44 -24.86
N THR A 89 6.58 -3.68 -25.33
CA THR A 89 5.98 -4.75 -24.52
C THR A 89 6.88 -5.12 -23.34
N GLN A 90 8.19 -5.25 -23.55
CA GLN A 90 9.13 -5.57 -22.46
C GLN A 90 9.15 -4.47 -21.40
N GLY A 91 9.15 -3.19 -21.80
CA GLY A 91 9.02 -2.08 -20.85
C GLY A 91 7.71 -2.09 -20.05
N ALA A 92 6.59 -2.48 -20.67
CA ALA A 92 5.31 -2.62 -19.97
C ALA A 92 5.31 -3.79 -18.96
N LEU A 93 5.95 -4.92 -19.30
CA LEU A 93 6.12 -6.07 -18.40
C LEU A 93 7.03 -5.75 -17.21
N ASP A 94 8.15 -5.06 -17.45
CA ASP A 94 9.08 -4.62 -16.41
C ASP A 94 8.38 -3.63 -15.45
N GLN A 95 7.61 -2.68 -16.00
CA GLN A 95 6.83 -1.73 -15.21
C GLN A 95 5.73 -2.41 -14.38
N ALA A 96 4.99 -3.36 -14.97
CA ALA A 96 3.98 -4.14 -14.25
C ALA A 96 4.61 -4.97 -13.13
N SER A 97 5.74 -5.63 -13.38
CA SER A 97 6.46 -6.40 -12.37
C SER A 97 6.92 -5.53 -11.19
N THR A 98 7.44 -4.33 -11.50
CA THR A 98 7.88 -3.36 -10.47
C THR A 98 6.69 -2.88 -9.62
N ALA A 99 5.59 -2.48 -10.27
CA ALA A 99 4.39 -2.01 -9.57
C ALA A 99 3.73 -3.09 -8.69
N MET A 100 3.79 -4.35 -9.10
CA MET A 100 3.31 -5.49 -8.32
C MET A 100 4.18 -5.77 -7.08
N ASP A 101 5.50 -5.64 -7.22
CA ASP A 101 6.44 -5.79 -6.11
C ASP A 101 6.31 -4.64 -5.11
N ASP A 102 6.21 -3.38 -5.58
CA ASP A 102 5.95 -2.20 -4.76
C ASP A 102 4.61 -2.30 -4.00
N ALA A 103 3.54 -2.77 -4.65
CA ALA A 103 2.24 -2.99 -4.02
C ALA A 103 2.29 -4.07 -2.93
N THR A 104 3.03 -5.16 -3.17
CA THR A 104 3.22 -6.21 -2.16
C THR A 104 4.00 -5.67 -0.95
N ALA A 105 5.06 -4.88 -1.19
CA ALA A 105 5.84 -4.25 -0.12
C ALA A 105 5.01 -3.24 0.69
N ALA A 106 4.19 -2.41 0.04
CA ALA A 106 3.32 -1.44 0.71
C ALA A 106 2.24 -2.13 1.57
N LEU A 107 1.66 -3.23 1.11
CA LEU A 107 0.73 -4.05 1.89
C LEU A 107 1.43 -4.67 3.11
N ASP A 108 2.62 -5.24 2.94
CA ASP A 108 3.41 -5.83 4.03
C ASP A 108 3.85 -4.79 5.08
N GLU A 109 4.12 -3.56 4.65
CA GLU A 109 4.40 -2.44 5.55
C GLU A 109 3.14 -2.02 6.30
N ALA A 110 1.99 -1.86 5.62
CA ALA A 110 0.70 -1.53 6.25
C ALA A 110 0.23 -2.59 7.27
N GLN A 111 0.54 -3.88 7.06
CA GLN A 111 0.33 -4.94 8.06
C GLN A 111 1.16 -4.74 9.34
N THR A 112 2.34 -4.12 9.22
CA THR A 112 3.36 -4.06 10.27
C THR A 112 3.32 -2.73 11.02
N ASP A 113 3.04 -1.64 10.30
CA ASP A 113 2.96 -0.26 10.80
C ASP A 113 1.90 0.51 9.99
N GLY A 114 0.73 0.73 10.59
CA GLY A 114 -0.34 1.55 10.00
C GLY A 114 -0.05 3.07 10.05
N SER A 115 1.20 3.47 9.78
CA SER A 115 1.65 4.85 9.85
C SER A 115 1.35 5.63 8.56
N ALA A 116 1.53 6.95 8.63
CA ALA A 116 1.41 7.81 7.45
C ALA A 116 2.41 7.44 6.33
N ALA A 117 3.56 6.83 6.67
CA ALA A 117 4.52 6.37 5.67
C ALA A 117 3.98 5.17 4.89
N ALA A 118 3.35 4.21 5.57
CA ALA A 118 2.68 3.09 4.90
C ALA A 118 1.52 3.56 3.99
N GLN A 119 0.78 4.60 4.39
CA GLN A 119 -0.24 5.22 3.52
C GLN A 119 0.39 5.88 2.28
N GLU A 120 1.47 6.66 2.43
CA GLU A 120 2.20 7.23 1.29
C GLU A 120 2.75 6.14 0.34
N HIS A 121 3.13 4.97 0.86
CA HIS A 121 3.58 3.83 0.06
C HIS A 121 2.42 3.11 -0.66
N LEU A 122 1.24 2.98 -0.04
CA LEU A 122 0.03 2.46 -0.69
C LEU A 122 -0.42 3.40 -1.85
N ASP A 123 -0.51 4.71 -1.60
CA ASP A 123 -0.80 5.74 -2.63
C ASP A 123 0.18 5.64 -3.82
N SER A 124 1.48 5.48 -3.53
CA SER A 124 2.53 5.37 -4.53
C SER A 124 2.42 4.08 -5.35
N ALA A 125 2.20 2.94 -4.68
CA ALA A 125 1.99 1.66 -5.35
C ALA A 125 0.74 1.68 -6.24
N GLN A 126 -0.34 2.30 -5.78
CA GLN A 126 -1.57 2.50 -6.54
C GLN A 126 -1.34 3.25 -7.85
N ALA A 127 -0.62 4.37 -7.79
CA ALA A 127 -0.24 5.14 -8.97
C ALA A 127 0.68 4.34 -9.93
N ALA A 128 1.58 3.50 -9.39
CA ALA A 128 2.43 2.62 -10.17
C ALA A 128 1.62 1.54 -10.91
N LEU A 129 0.66 0.90 -10.23
CA LEU A 129 -0.24 -0.11 -10.82
C LEU A 129 -1.12 0.49 -11.93
N ASP A 130 -1.66 1.69 -11.73
CA ASP A 130 -2.43 2.41 -12.75
C ASP A 130 -1.58 2.77 -13.97
N SER A 131 -0.36 3.24 -13.75
CA SER A 131 0.57 3.52 -14.85
C SER A 131 0.99 2.25 -15.59
N ALA A 132 1.20 1.13 -14.89
CA ALA A 132 1.52 -0.16 -15.50
C ALA A 132 0.39 -0.66 -16.40
N ARG A 133 -0.88 -0.53 -16.00
CA ARG A 133 -2.03 -0.86 -16.86
C ARG A 133 -2.05 -0.05 -18.15
N GLY A 134 -1.79 1.26 -18.04
CA GLY A 134 -1.69 2.14 -19.22
C GLY A 134 -0.58 1.72 -20.18
N ALA A 135 0.55 1.23 -19.64
CA ALA A 135 1.64 0.67 -20.44
C ALA A 135 1.25 -0.67 -21.10
N LEU A 136 0.56 -1.55 -20.38
CA LEU A 136 0.08 -2.85 -20.90
C LEU A 136 -0.97 -2.68 -22.01
N ASP A 137 -1.93 -1.76 -21.84
CA ASP A 137 -2.92 -1.38 -22.87
C ASP A 137 -2.24 -0.76 -24.10
N SER A 138 -1.28 0.15 -23.88
CA SER A 138 -0.47 0.71 -24.97
C SER A 138 0.33 -0.36 -25.71
N ALA A 139 0.85 -1.38 -25.02
CA ALA A 139 1.56 -2.50 -25.62
C ALA A 139 0.62 -3.45 -26.38
N SER A 140 -0.60 -3.74 -25.86
CA SER A 140 -1.55 -4.65 -26.51
C SER A 140 -1.99 -4.15 -27.89
N THR A 141 -2.06 -2.84 -28.10
CA THR A 141 -2.32 -2.24 -29.44
C THR A 141 -1.22 -2.42 -30.48
N GLN A 142 -0.01 -2.85 -30.07
CA GLN A 142 1.19 -2.94 -30.94
C GLN A 142 1.59 -4.38 -31.30
N VAL A 143 0.92 -5.38 -30.73
CA VAL A 143 1.25 -6.81 -30.88
C VAL A 143 0.17 -7.58 -31.64
N ASP A 144 0.40 -8.87 -31.89
CA ASP A 144 -0.65 -9.74 -32.45
C ASP A 144 -1.74 -10.05 -31.40
N ALA A 145 -2.92 -10.49 -31.87
CA ALA A 145 -4.07 -10.75 -31.01
C ALA A 145 -3.81 -11.77 -29.87
N THR A 146 -2.93 -12.77 -30.07
CA THR A 146 -2.61 -13.78 -29.04
C THR A 146 -1.73 -13.22 -27.93
N THR A 147 -0.87 -12.26 -28.27
CA THR A 147 -0.05 -11.53 -27.31
C THR A 147 -0.88 -10.43 -26.62
N ALA A 148 -1.76 -9.75 -27.35
CA ALA A 148 -2.72 -8.79 -26.79
C ALA A 148 -3.64 -9.45 -25.75
N ASP A 149 -4.25 -10.59 -26.07
CA ASP A 149 -5.06 -11.40 -25.14
C ASP A 149 -4.34 -11.74 -23.82
N ALA A 150 -3.01 -11.89 -23.85
CA ALA A 150 -2.20 -12.22 -22.68
C ALA A 150 -1.83 -10.95 -21.88
N LEU A 151 -1.55 -9.83 -22.56
CA LEU A 151 -1.35 -8.52 -21.93
C LEU A 151 -2.63 -8.01 -21.25
N ASP A 152 -3.80 -8.21 -21.87
CA ASP A 152 -5.10 -7.86 -21.29
C ASP A 152 -5.39 -8.67 -20.01
N ARG A 153 -5.02 -9.96 -19.97
CA ARG A 153 -5.10 -10.78 -18.74
C ARG A 153 -4.13 -10.32 -17.66
N LEU A 154 -2.94 -9.84 -18.03
CA LEU A 154 -2.01 -9.25 -17.07
C LEU A 154 -2.58 -7.93 -16.54
N ALA A 155 -3.12 -7.07 -17.41
CA ALA A 155 -3.79 -5.83 -17.02
C ALA A 155 -5.01 -6.09 -16.11
N GLN A 156 -5.73 -7.20 -16.28
CA GLN A 156 -6.81 -7.64 -15.36
C GLN A 156 -6.30 -8.16 -14.01
N GLN A 157 -5.12 -8.77 -13.95
CA GLN A 157 -4.51 -9.18 -12.67
C GLN A 157 -3.99 -7.96 -11.89
N VAL A 158 -3.36 -7.01 -12.59
CA VAL A 158 -3.01 -5.68 -12.03
C VAL A 158 -4.29 -4.92 -11.65
N GLU A 159 -5.36 -5.02 -12.47
CA GLU A 159 -6.81 -4.87 -12.19
C GLU A 159 -7.18 -5.07 -10.71
N GLU A 160 -7.10 -6.33 -10.32
CA GLU A 160 -7.58 -6.82 -9.04
C GLU A 160 -6.62 -6.46 -7.89
N LEU A 161 -5.31 -6.34 -8.17
CA LEU A 161 -4.31 -5.94 -7.18
C LEU A 161 -4.48 -4.47 -6.73
N SER A 162 -4.76 -3.51 -7.62
CA SER A 162 -5.05 -2.12 -7.18
C SER A 162 -6.34 -2.05 -6.37
N GLN A 163 -7.34 -2.86 -6.69
CA GLN A 163 -8.55 -2.92 -5.87
C GLN A 163 -8.25 -3.47 -4.48
N GLN A 164 -7.26 -4.35 -4.34
CA GLN A 164 -6.77 -4.79 -3.04
C GLN A 164 -6.01 -3.66 -2.32
N VAL A 165 -5.08 -2.96 -2.98
CA VAL A 165 -4.39 -1.78 -2.40
C VAL A 165 -5.40 -0.73 -1.90
N ARG A 166 -6.42 -0.38 -2.71
CA ARG A 166 -7.54 0.51 -2.31
C ARG A 166 -8.30 0.02 -1.09
N GLN A 167 -8.42 -1.30 -0.88
CA GLN A 167 -9.08 -1.85 0.30
C GLN A 167 -8.20 -1.74 1.55
N ALA A 168 -6.87 -1.84 1.41
CA ALA A 168 -5.93 -1.60 2.50
C ALA A 168 -5.90 -0.13 2.95
N GLU A 169 -5.98 0.81 2.01
CA GLU A 169 -6.09 2.26 2.28
C GLU A 169 -7.33 2.65 3.11
N GLN A 170 -8.36 1.80 3.12
CA GLN A 170 -9.64 2.02 3.80
C GLN A 170 -9.78 1.24 5.13
N GLY A 171 -8.76 0.46 5.51
CA GLY A 171 -8.75 -0.45 6.68
C GLY A 171 -8.40 0.21 8.01
#